data_AF-A0A482UCP6-F1
#
_entry.id   AF-A0A482UCP6-F1
#
_cell.length_a   1.000
_cell.length_b   1.000
_cell.length_c   1.000
_cell.angle_alpha   90.00
_cell.angle_beta   90.00
_cell.angle_gamma   90.00
#
_symmetry.space_group_name_H-M   'P 1'
#
loop_
_entity.id
_entity.type
_entity.pdbx_description
1 polymer ?
#
loop_
_entity_poly.entity_id
_entity_poly.type
_entity_poly.pdbx_seq_one_letter_code
_entity_poly.pdbx_strand_id
1 'polypeptide(L)' 'MNAANDATRSPAPGYTVTAAIASHEWCMARDQYVSHLMACRACYGTTGRYCAAGTELRWSYNHTPMFH' A
#
# COMPACT_ATOMS: atom_id res chain seq x y z
N MET A 1 -29.17 18.92 16.31
CA MET A 1 -27.71 19.19 16.36
C MET A 1 -27.08 17.94 16.94
N ASN A 2 -26.42 17.10 16.13
CA ASN A 2 -25.55 16.02 16.60
C ASN A 2 -24.54 15.72 15.50
N ALA A 3 -23.44 16.48 15.51
CA ALA A 3 -22.23 16.17 14.78
C ALA A 3 -21.21 15.70 15.83
N ALA A 4 -20.97 14.40 15.90
CA ALA A 4 -19.91 13.81 16.69
C ALA A 4 -19.30 12.66 15.89
N ASN A 5 -18.48 13.05 14.91
CA ASN A 5 -17.16 12.50 14.65
C ASN A 5 -16.87 11.13 15.31
N ASP A 6 -17.17 10.04 14.60
CA ASP A 6 -16.51 8.75 14.81
C ASP A 6 -15.56 8.59 13.62
N ALA A 7 -14.41 9.26 13.68
CA ALA A 7 -13.19 8.68 14.22
C ALA A 7 -12.83 7.40 13.44
N THR A 8 -12.34 7.60 12.23
CA THR A 8 -11.38 6.73 11.55
C THR A 8 -10.46 6.12 12.60
N ARG A 9 -10.75 4.87 13.00
CA ARG A 9 -9.99 4.15 14.02
C ARG A 9 -8.64 3.78 13.41
N SER A 10 -7.72 4.74 13.40
CA SER A 10 -6.31 4.47 13.16
C SER A 10 -5.85 3.44 14.20
N PRO A 11 -5.35 2.26 13.78
CA PRO A 11 -4.85 1.28 14.73
C PRO A 11 -3.64 1.85 15.48
N ALA A 12 -3.62 1.62 16.79
CA ALA A 12 -2.60 2.12 17.73
C ALA A 12 -1.16 1.77 17.27
N PRO A 13 -0.16 2.59 17.65
CA PRO A 13 1.24 2.37 17.29
C PRO A 13 1.74 1.08 17.95
N GLY A 14 1.92 0.03 17.15
CA GLY A 14 2.36 -1.28 17.62
C GLY A 14 1.70 -2.47 16.92
N TYR A 15 0.69 -2.26 16.07
CA TYR A 15 0.10 -3.35 15.30
C TYR A 15 1.05 -3.76 14.16
N THR A 16 1.65 -4.95 14.29
CA THR A 16 2.34 -5.59 13.17
C THR A 16 1.26 -6.18 12.28
N VAL A 17 1.02 -5.54 11.14
CA VAL A 17 0.08 -6.08 10.15
C VAL A 17 0.71 -7.32 9.56
N THR A 18 0.20 -8.48 9.94
CA THR A 18 0.59 -9.72 9.30
C THR A 18 -0.23 -9.85 8.02
N ALA A 19 0.38 -10.33 6.93
CA ALA A 19 -0.30 -10.57 5.66
C ALA A 19 -1.60 -11.41 5.79
N ALA A 20 -1.73 -12.16 6.90
CA ALA A 20 -2.91 -12.94 7.27
C ALA A 20 -4.18 -12.11 7.57
N ILE A 21 -4.08 -10.81 7.84
CA ILE A 21 -5.24 -9.92 8.08
C ILE A 21 -5.47 -8.99 6.87
N ALA A 22 -4.49 -8.87 5.97
CA ALA A 22 -4.61 -8.03 4.80
C ALA A 22 -5.49 -8.70 3.73
N SER A 23 -6.27 -7.90 3.01
CA SER A 23 -7.02 -8.38 1.85
C SER A 23 -6.08 -9.04 0.84
N HIS A 24 -6.54 -10.12 0.19
CA HIS A 24 -5.74 -10.82 -0.82
C HIS A 24 -5.33 -9.88 -1.96
N GLU A 25 -6.22 -8.95 -2.34
CA GLU A 25 -5.95 -7.92 -3.34
C GLU A 25 -4.79 -7.00 -2.94
N TRP A 26 -4.73 -6.57 -1.67
CA TRP A 26 -3.63 -5.73 -1.20
C TRP A 26 -2.30 -6.48 -1.24
N CYS A 27 -2.28 -7.75 -0.83
CA CYS A 27 -1.10 -8.59 -0.91
C CYS A 27 -0.60 -8.74 -2.37
N MET A 28 -1.51 -8.98 -3.31
CA MET A 28 -1.16 -9.07 -4.73
C MET A 28 -0.59 -7.74 -5.28
N ALA A 29 -1.23 -6.62 -4.99
CA ALA A 29 -0.76 -5.30 -5.42
C ALA A 29 0.62 -4.97 -4.83
N ARG A 30 0.85 -5.30 -3.55
CA ARG A 30 2.16 -5.15 -2.90
C ARG A 30 3.21 -6.00 -3.58
N ASP A 31 2.94 -7.28 -3.82
CA ASP A 31 3.95 -8.20 -4.34
C ASP A 31 4.32 -7.84 -5.79
N GLN A 32 3.36 -7.39 -6.61
CA GLN A 32 3.63 -6.85 -7.95
C GLN A 32 4.52 -5.60 -7.90
N TYR A 33 4.19 -4.64 -7.03
CA TYR A 33 4.96 -3.43 -6.86
C TYR A 33 6.39 -3.69 -6.37
N VAL A 34 6.56 -4.56 -5.35
CA VAL A 34 7.88 -4.92 -4.80
C VAL A 34 8.70 -5.70 -5.81
N SER A 35 8.10 -6.69 -6.49
CA SER A 35 8.79 -7.45 -7.55
C SER A 35 9.29 -6.53 -8.66
N HIS A 36 8.47 -5.57 -9.09
CA HIS A 36 8.88 -4.58 -10.09
C HIS A 36 10.03 -3.70 -9.59
N LEU A 37 9.99 -3.21 -8.34
CA LEU A 37 11.08 -2.42 -7.78
C LEU A 37 12.41 -3.16 -7.74
N MET A 38 12.38 -4.47 -7.45
CA MET A 38 13.58 -5.30 -7.39
C MET A 38 14.15 -5.60 -8.78
N ALA A 39 13.30 -5.70 -9.81
CA ALA A 39 13.71 -6.00 -11.17
C ALA A 39 14.04 -4.75 -12.03
N CYS A 40 13.41 -3.61 -11.75
CA CYS A 40 13.50 -2.42 -12.59
C CYS A 40 14.61 -1.46 -12.10
N ARG A 41 15.70 -1.39 -12.87
CA ARG A 41 16.83 -0.45 -12.61
C ARG A 41 16.46 1.03 -12.73
N ALA A 42 15.38 1.35 -13.45
CA ALA A 42 14.90 2.72 -13.59
C ALA A 42 14.12 3.18 -12.34
N CYS A 43 13.65 2.23 -11.53
CA CYS A 43 12.94 2.51 -10.28
C CYS A 43 13.94 2.56 -9.11
N TYR A 44 13.82 3.59 -8.28
CA TYR A 44 14.58 3.76 -7.05
C TYR A 44 13.62 4.21 -5.95
N GLY A 45 13.23 3.25 -5.11
CA GLY A 45 12.26 3.50 -4.03
C GLY A 45 12.71 4.57 -3.04
N THR A 46 14.02 4.67 -2.76
CA THR A 46 14.59 5.63 -1.81
C THR A 46 14.53 7.07 -2.29
N THR A 47 14.66 7.31 -3.60
CA THR A 47 14.61 8.66 -4.19
C THR A 47 13.24 8.97 -4.78
N GLY A 48 12.28 8.05 -4.67
CA GLY A 48 10.94 8.23 -5.22
C GLY A 48 10.90 8.27 -6.75
N ARG A 49 11.93 7.75 -7.42
CA ARG A 49 11.98 7.67 -8.89
C ARG A 49 11.29 6.38 -9.33
N TYR A 50 10.29 6.50 -10.19
CA TYR A 50 9.58 5.35 -10.76
C TYR A 50 9.49 5.52 -12.28
N CYS A 51 9.58 4.42 -13.01
CA CYS A 51 9.16 4.40 -14.41
C CYS A 51 7.63 4.50 -14.51
N ALA A 52 7.09 4.60 -15.74
CA ALA A 52 5.64 4.68 -15.95
C ALA A 52 4.89 3.49 -15.32
N ALA A 53 5.35 2.26 -15.59
CA ALA A 53 4.77 1.05 -15.00
C ALA A 53 4.91 1.02 -13.47
N GLY A 54 6.07 1.44 -12.94
CA GLY A 54 6.30 1.53 -11.50
C GLY A 54 5.38 2.54 -10.82
N THR A 55 5.01 3.63 -11.50
CA THR A 55 4.07 4.63 -11.01
C THR A 55 2.66 4.05 -10.92
N GLU A 56 2.23 3.31 -11.93
CA GLU A 56 0.92 2.65 -11.96
C GLU A 56 0.82 1.56 -10.87
N LEU A 57 1.84 0.72 -10.72
CA LEU A 57 1.91 -0.27 -9.64
C LEU A 57 1.88 0.38 -8.26
N ARG A 58 2.60 1.49 -8.08
CA ARG A 58 2.57 2.27 -6.84
C ARG A 58 1.18 2.86 -6.59
N TRP A 59 0.52 3.38 -7.62
CA TRP A 59 -0.84 3.90 -7.50
C TRP A 59 -1.79 2.78 -7.05
N SER A 60 -1.78 1.64 -7.74
CA SER A 60 -2.59 0.47 -7.37
C SER A 60 -2.34 0.04 -5.92
N TYR A 61 -1.08 -0.14 -5.51
CA TYR A 61 -0.73 -0.51 -4.13
C TYR A 61 -1.27 0.46 -3.06
N ASN A 62 -1.25 1.78 -3.32
CA ASN A 62 -1.75 2.77 -2.36
C ASN A 62 -3.28 2.88 -2.35
N HIS A 63 -3.94 2.56 -3.46
CA HIS A 63 -5.39 2.65 -3.61
C HIS A 63 -6.12 1.34 -3.28
N THR A 64 -5.40 0.21 -3.20
CA THR A 64 -5.98 -1.04 -2.73
C THR A 64 -6.14 -0.98 -1.19
N PRO A 65 -7.36 -1.11 -0.65
CA PRO A 65 -7.57 -1.08 0.79
C PRO A 65 -6.99 -2.35 1.44
N MET A 66 -6.19 -2.14 2.48
CA MET A 66 -5.56 -3.23 3.23
C MET A 66 -6.57 -4.09 3.98
N PHE A 67 -7.71 -3.51 4.36
CA PHE A 67 -8.84 -4.18 4.98
C PHE A 67 -10.10 -3.78 4.23
N HIS A 68 -11.00 -4.74 4.01
CA HIS A 68 -12.33 -4.48 3.47
C HIS A 68 -13.32 -4.14 4.59
#